data_AF-A0A943CA41-F1
#
_entry.id   AF-A0A943CA41-F1
#
_cell.length_a   1.000
_cell.length_b   1.000
_cell.length_c   1.000
_cell.angle_alpha   90.00
_cell.angle_beta   90.00
_cell.angle_gamma   90.00
#
_symmetry.space_group_name_H-M   'P 1'
#
loop_
_entity.id
_entity.type
_entity.pdbx_description
1 polymer ?
#
loop_
_entity_poly.entity_id
_entity_poly.type
_entity_poly.pdbx_seq_one_letter_code
_entity_poly.pdbx_strand_id
1 'polypeptide(L)' 'MNREEVICTCNGITLGQIEEAVRSGDRTFEDVQKRLKIGKQCIKCKDLASLYIESFSEEEEDC' A
#
# COMPACT_ATOMS: atom_id res chain seq x y z
N MET A 1 -12.61 2.50 5.17
CA MET A 1 -11.71 3.16 4.19
C MET A 1 -12.26 2.92 2.78
N ASN A 2 -12.03 3.84 1.83
CA ASN A 2 -12.47 3.69 0.45
C ASN A 2 -11.39 2.99 -0.38
N ARG A 3 -11.66 1.77 -0.86
CA ARG A 3 -10.70 0.95 -1.63
C ARG A 3 -10.35 1.53 -3.02
N GLU A 4 -11.15 2.45 -3.52
CA GLU A 4 -10.98 3.08 -4.84
C GLU A 4 -10.09 4.32 -4.81
N GLU A 5 -9.60 4.72 -3.63
CA GLU A 5 -8.72 5.88 -3.47
C GLU A 5 -7.39 5.64 -4.19
N VAL A 6 -7.06 6.48 -5.18
CA VAL A 6 -5.81 6.37 -5.96
C VAL A 6 -4.66 6.95 -5.16
N ILE A 7 -3.80 6.08 -4.64
CA ILE A 7 -2.60 6.44 -3.87
C ILE A 7 -1.44 6.79 -4.79
N CYS A 8 -1.27 6.03 -5.89
CA CYS A 8 -0.22 6.30 -6.87
C CYS A 8 -0.83 6.70 -8.21
N THR A 9 -0.77 7.98 -8.54
CA THR A 9 -1.25 8.47 -9.85
C THR A 9 -0.34 8.07 -11.02
N CYS A 10 0.95 7.79 -10.78
CA CYS A 10 1.86 7.36 -11.85
C CYS A 10 1.52 5.99 -12.41
N ASN A 11 1.17 5.05 -11.53
CA ASN A 11 0.88 3.66 -11.89
C ASN A 11 -0.61 3.30 -11.71
N GLY A 12 -1.45 4.27 -11.34
CA GLY A 12 -2.87 4.06 -11.08
C GLY A 12 -3.16 3.11 -9.92
N ILE A 13 -2.28 3.08 -8.91
CA ILE A 13 -2.44 2.14 -7.78
C ILE A 13 -3.44 2.68 -6.78
N THR A 14 -4.42 1.86 -6.43
CA THR A 14 -5.47 2.21 -5.46
C THR A 14 -5.18 1.64 -4.07
N LEU A 15 -5.86 2.18 -3.06
CA LEU A 15 -5.77 1.73 -1.68
C LEU A 15 -6.17 0.26 -1.54
N GLY A 16 -7.19 -0.19 -2.26
CA GLY A 16 -7.62 -1.60 -2.24
C GLY A 16 -6.53 -2.56 -2.74
N GLN A 17 -5.68 -2.13 -3.69
CA GLN A 17 -4.54 -2.94 -4.12
C GLN A 17 -3.45 -3.02 -3.05
N ILE A 18 -3.23 -1.94 -2.29
CA ILE A 18 -2.28 -1.92 -1.16
C ILE A 18 -2.80 -2.85 -0.05
N GLU A 19 -4.08 -2.74 0.30
CA GLU A 19 -4.74 -3.63 1.26
C GLU A 19 -4.61 -5.10 0.85
N GLU A 20 -4.86 -5.44 -0.43
CA GLU A 20 -4.71 -6.80 -0.94
C GLU A 20 -3.26 -7.31 -0.87
N ALA A 21 -2.28 -6.43 -1.10
CA ALA A 21 -0.87 -6.75 -0.92
C ALA A 21 -0.55 -7.07 0.55
N VAL A 22 -1.02 -6.24 1.49
CA VAL A 22 -0.82 -6.47 2.92
C VAL A 22 -1.50 -7.76 3.39
N ARG A 23 -2.73 -8.03 2.93
CA ARG A 23 -3.45 -9.29 3.20
C ARG A 23 -2.78 -10.52 2.58
N SER A 24 -1.97 -10.33 1.54
CA SER A 24 -1.15 -11.39 0.95
C SER A 24 0.13 -11.66 1.75
N GLY A 25 0.41 -10.88 2.80
CA GLY A 25 1.61 -11.00 3.64
C GLY A 25 2.65 -9.89 3.43
N ASP A 26 2.40 -8.90 2.57
CA ASP A 26 3.34 -7.81 2.33
C ASP A 26 3.27 -6.79 3.48
N ARG A 27 4.18 -6.90 4.46
CA ARG A 27 4.19 -6.05 5.68
C ARG A 27 5.02 -4.77 5.53
N THR A 28 5.73 -4.60 4.42
CA THR A 28 6.63 -3.46 4.22
C THR A 28 6.33 -2.73 2.91
N PHE A 29 6.64 -1.44 2.88
CA PHE A 29 6.57 -0.64 1.65
C PHE A 29 7.38 -1.26 0.51
N GLU A 30 8.50 -1.91 0.81
CA GLU A 30 9.34 -2.54 -0.21
C GLU A 30 8.67 -3.75 -0.86
N ASP A 31 7.93 -4.54 -0.09
CA ASP A 31 7.20 -5.71 -0.60
C ASP A 31 6.02 -5.27 -1.47
N VAL A 32 5.24 -4.30 -0.98
CA VAL A 32 4.16 -3.68 -1.75
C VAL A 32 4.71 -2.99 -3.02
N GLN A 33 5.86 -2.33 -2.94
CA GLN A 33 6.55 -1.74 -4.09
C GLN A 33 7.01 -2.81 -5.09
N LYS A 34 7.53 -3.96 -4.66
CA LYS A 34 7.92 -5.04 -5.58
C LYS A 34 6.71 -5.60 -6.33
N ARG A 35 5.57 -5.73 -5.64
CA ARG A 35 4.33 -6.29 -6.19
C ARG A 35 3.59 -5.31 -7.11
N LEU A 36 3.27 -4.13 -6.59
CA LEU A 36 2.43 -3.12 -7.25
C LEU A 36 3.24 -2.09 -8.05
N LYS A 37 4.57 -2.09 -7.92
CA LYS A 37 5.48 -1.11 -8.54
C LYS A 37 5.15 0.34 -8.14
N ILE A 38 4.46 0.53 -7.02
CA ILE A 38 4.18 1.84 -6.43
C ILE A 38 5.48 2.56 -6.09
N GLY A 39 5.56 3.88 -6.29
CA GLY A 39 6.76 4.64 -5.93
C GLY A 39 7.96 4.50 -6.87
N LYS A 40 7.89 3.63 -7.90
CA LYS A 40 9.03 3.39 -8.82
C LYS A 40 9.34 4.58 -9.75
N GLN A 41 8.33 5.35 -10.12
CA GLN A 41 8.47 6.49 -11.03
C GLN A 41 8.64 7.82 -10.28
N CYS A 42 7.93 8.00 -9.17
CA CYS A 42 8.09 9.15 -8.29
C CYS A 42 7.88 8.73 -6.83
N ILE A 43 8.45 9.48 -5.88
CA ILE A 43 8.39 9.14 -4.45
C ILE A 43 7.22 9.79 -3.70
N LYS A 44 6.37 10.56 -4.38
CA LYS A 44 5.30 11.36 -3.72
C LYS A 44 4.27 10.53 -2.97
N CYS A 45 4.01 9.32 -3.45
CA CYS A 45 3.05 8.39 -2.83
C CYS A 45 3.69 7.51 -1.75
N LYS A 46 5.00 7.63 -1.49
CA LYS A 46 5.73 6.77 -0.55
C LYS A 46 5.22 6.96 0.87
N ASP A 47 5.21 8.20 1.36
CA ASP A 47 4.81 8.49 2.74
C ASP A 47 3.36 8.10 3.00
N LEU A 48 2.48 8.39 2.04
CA LEU A 48 1.07 8.02 2.10
C LEU A 48 0.88 6.49 2.08
N ALA A 49 1.56 5.78 1.17
CA ALA A 49 1.48 4.33 1.09
C ALA A 49 2.02 3.65 2.35
N SER A 50 3.14 4.12 2.91
CA SER A 50 3.69 3.59 4.16
C SER A 50 2.70 3.71 5.32
N LEU A 51 2.04 4.87 5.47
CA LEU A 51 1.03 5.08 6.50
C LEU A 51 -0.11 4.06 6.40
N TYR A 52 -0.60 3.81 5.19
CA TYR A 52 -1.65 2.81 4.98
C TYR A 52 -1.17 1.38 5.27
N ILE A 53 0.03 1.02 4.79
CA ILE A 53 0.62 -0.30 5.05
C ILE A 53 0.75 -0.55 6.55
N GLU A 54 1.23 0.43 7.31
CA GLU A 54 1.31 0.36 8.78
C GLU A 54 -0.09 0.17 9.38
N SER A 55 -1.08 0.99 8.98
CA SER A 55 -2.45 0.86 9.49
C SER A 55 -3.09 -0.52 9.20
N PHE A 56 -2.85 -1.09 8.01
CA PHE A 56 -3.34 -2.43 7.67
C PHE A 56 -2.56 -3.56 8.34
N SER A 57 -1.32 -3.30 8.75
CA SER A 57 -0.50 -4.29 9.47
C SER A 57 -0.93 -4.41 10.93
N GLU A 58 -1.41 -3.32 11.53
CA GLU A 58 -1.92 -3.27 12.91
C GLU A 58 -3.28 -3.97 13.07
N GLU A 59 -4.14 -3.97 12.03
CA GLU A 59 -5.46 -4.63 12.08
C GLU A 59 -5.39 -6.18 12.22
N GLU A 60 -4.24 -6.80 11.94
CA GLU A 60 -4.01 -8.26 12.07
C GLU A 60 -3.49 -8.67 13.47
N GLU A 61 -3.32 -7.72 14.40
CA GLU A 61 -2.77 -7.96 15.74
C GLU A 61 -3.81 -7.96 16.89
N ASP A 62 -5.10 -8.03 16.57
CA ASP A 62 -6.17 -8.28 17.54
C ASP A 62 -6.57 -9.78 17.56
N CYS A 63 -5.78 -10.55 18.35
CA CYS A 63 -6.04 -11.85 19.00
C CYS A 63 -6.92 -12.94 18.35
#